data_AF-A0A6G6F952-F1
#
_entry.id   AF-A0A6G6F952-F1
#
_cell.length_a   1.000
_cell.length_b   1.000
_cell.length_c   1.000
_cell.angle_alpha   90.00
_cell.angle_beta   90.00
_cell.angle_gamma   90.00
#
_symmetry.space_group_name_H-M   'P 1'
#
loop_
_entity.id
_entity.type
_entity.pdbx_description
1 polymer ?
#
loop_
_entity_poly.entity_id
_entity_poly.type
_entity_poly.pdbx_seq_one_letter_code
_entity_poly.pdbx_strand_id
1 'polypeptide(L)'
;MTGGVQTVCETAARRASSMTGVPLKVLLAVSLTESGRKTGATFGAWPWTLNIAGKGAFFDSKSAALARAHATLAGGERSFDLGCFQINYRWHGEAFGALSDMLDPDLNAQYAARFLRDLFAESGDWSVAVGHYHSRTPQYANRYRKIFHRHLANLGGGPIPVQSFPPATAVAPTVTRGPNRFPLLQPGGAPVSMGSLVPTRPNTGSLFGDRTSRSMWGG
;
A
#
# COMPACT_ATOMS: atom_id res chain seq x y z
N MET A 1 -9.56 9.50 -30.46
CA MET A 1 -9.81 8.19 -29.85
C MET A 1 -10.12 8.44 -28.38
N THR A 2 -11.37 8.28 -27.96
CA THR A 2 -11.75 8.41 -26.54
C THR A 2 -11.15 7.23 -25.79
N GLY A 3 -10.01 7.44 -25.14
CA GLY A 3 -9.44 6.43 -24.24
C GLY A 3 -10.45 6.13 -23.14
N GLY A 4 -10.91 4.88 -23.05
CA GLY A 4 -11.82 4.44 -21.99
C GLY A 4 -11.16 4.60 -20.61
N VAL A 5 -11.97 4.61 -19.54
CA VAL A 5 -11.50 4.76 -18.15
C VAL A 5 -10.39 3.76 -17.78
N GLN A 6 -10.33 2.59 -18.43
CA GLN A 6 -9.24 1.62 -18.23
C GLN A 6 -7.85 2.15 -18.61
N THR A 7 -7.77 3.08 -19.56
CA THR A 7 -6.49 3.66 -20.00
C THR A 7 -5.81 4.50 -18.91
N VAL A 8 -6.57 4.91 -17.88
CA VAL A 8 -6.06 5.68 -16.74
C VAL A 8 -5.04 4.86 -15.96
N CYS A 9 -5.36 3.62 -15.58
CA CYS A 9 -4.44 2.75 -14.85
C CYS A 9 -3.25 2.35 -15.71
N GLU A 10 -3.46 2.12 -17.00
CA GLU A 10 -2.38 1.79 -17.94
C GLU A 10 -1.39 2.96 -18.08
N THR A 11 -1.88 4.19 -18.21
CA THR A 11 -1.04 5.40 -18.32
C THR A 11 -0.23 5.60 -17.04
N ALA A 12 -0.85 5.42 -15.88
CA ALA A 12 -0.17 5.50 -14.59
C ALA A 12 0.91 4.41 -14.45
N ALA A 13 0.62 3.17 -14.88
CA ALA A 13 1.60 2.08 -14.90
C ALA A 13 2.80 2.39 -15.82
N ARG A 14 2.56 3.01 -16.99
CA ARG A 14 3.64 3.46 -17.90
C ARG A 14 4.55 4.49 -17.24
N ARG A 15 3.97 5.50 -16.60
CA ARG A 15 4.75 6.54 -15.88
C ARG A 15 5.53 5.93 -14.72
N ALA A 16 4.89 5.11 -13.89
CA ALA A 16 5.54 4.45 -12.76
C ALA A 16 6.68 3.52 -13.23
N SER A 17 6.49 2.80 -14.33
CA SER A 17 7.54 1.98 -14.96
C SER A 17 8.76 2.82 -15.33
N SER A 18 8.55 3.93 -16.05
CA SER A 18 9.64 4.84 -16.44
C SER A 18 10.37 5.46 -15.24
N MET A 19 9.67 5.75 -14.15
CA MET A 19 10.25 6.37 -12.96
C MET A 19 11.03 5.40 -12.07
N THR A 20 10.62 4.12 -12.02
CA THR A 20 11.14 3.15 -11.05
C THR A 20 12.03 2.08 -11.67
N GLY A 21 11.97 1.91 -12.99
CA GLY A 21 12.59 0.82 -13.74
C GLY A 21 11.83 -0.51 -13.65
N VAL A 22 10.74 -0.60 -12.88
CA VAL A 22 9.94 -1.83 -12.83
C VAL A 22 9.38 -2.10 -14.22
N PRO A 23 9.55 -3.31 -14.79
CA PRO A 23 9.09 -3.60 -16.14
C PRO A 23 7.60 -3.31 -16.31
N LEU A 24 7.24 -2.57 -17.37
CA LEU A 24 5.85 -2.17 -17.61
C LEU A 24 4.90 -3.37 -17.61
N LYS A 25 5.29 -4.49 -18.21
CA LYS A 25 4.46 -5.70 -18.25
C LYS A 25 4.16 -6.27 -16.86
N VAL A 26 5.07 -6.11 -15.89
CA VAL A 26 4.81 -6.48 -14.48
C VAL A 26 3.70 -5.60 -13.93
N LEU A 27 3.82 -4.27 -14.04
CA LEU A 27 2.82 -3.34 -13.51
C LEU A 27 1.46 -3.51 -14.18
N LEU A 28 1.42 -3.71 -15.49
CA LEU A 28 0.17 -3.97 -16.20
C LEU A 28 -0.50 -5.27 -15.72
N ALA A 29 0.26 -6.37 -15.63
CA ALA A 29 -0.29 -7.65 -15.17
C ALA A 29 -0.75 -7.60 -13.70
N VAL A 30 -0.04 -6.88 -12.83
CA VAL A 30 -0.47 -6.62 -11.44
C VAL A 30 -1.76 -5.82 -11.42
N SER A 31 -1.84 -4.68 -12.10
CA SER A 31 -3.08 -3.87 -12.13
C SER A 31 -4.30 -4.62 -12.65
N LEU A 32 -4.12 -5.51 -13.64
CA LEU A 32 -5.18 -6.39 -14.14
C LEU A 32 -5.61 -7.46 -13.12
N THR A 33 -4.66 -7.97 -12.34
CA THR A 33 -4.93 -8.92 -11.26
C THR A 33 -5.69 -8.25 -10.11
N GLU A 34 -5.35 -7.00 -9.80
CA GLU A 34 -5.90 -6.25 -8.68
C GLU A 34 -7.29 -5.65 -8.95
N SER A 35 -7.45 -4.93 -10.07
CA SER A 35 -8.68 -4.18 -10.35
C SER A 35 -9.26 -4.44 -11.75
N GLY A 36 -8.92 -5.58 -12.35
CA GLY A 36 -9.44 -5.98 -13.66
C GLY A 36 -10.97 -6.01 -13.70
N ARG A 37 -11.56 -5.22 -14.59
CA ARG A 37 -13.00 -5.14 -14.82
C ARG A 37 -13.32 -5.34 -16.30
N LYS A 38 -14.33 -6.15 -16.59
CA LYS A 38 -14.92 -6.25 -17.93
C LYS A 38 -15.97 -5.14 -18.10
N THR A 39 -15.86 -4.33 -19.14
CA THR A 39 -16.89 -3.37 -19.54
C THR A 39 -17.25 -3.59 -21.01
N GLY A 40 -18.42 -4.14 -21.29
CA GLY A 40 -18.77 -4.60 -22.63
C GLY A 40 -17.76 -5.63 -23.15
N ALA A 41 -17.11 -5.33 -24.27
CA ALA A 41 -16.10 -6.21 -24.89
C ALA A 41 -14.67 -6.01 -24.35
N THR A 42 -14.41 -4.96 -23.56
CA THR A 42 -13.06 -4.64 -23.08
C THR A 42 -12.83 -5.18 -21.66
N PHE A 43 -11.59 -5.60 -21.38
CA PHE A 43 -11.13 -5.96 -20.04
C PHE A 43 -9.90 -5.12 -19.70
N GLY A 44 -9.90 -4.47 -18.55
CA GLY A 44 -8.78 -3.64 -18.11
C GLY A 44 -8.89 -3.25 -16.64
N ALA A 45 -7.80 -2.78 -16.07
CA ALA A 45 -7.76 -2.29 -14.70
C ALA A 45 -8.66 -1.06 -14.53
N TRP A 46 -9.39 -0.99 -13.42
CA TRP A 46 -10.33 0.09 -13.15
C TRP A 46 -9.82 0.97 -11.99
N PRO A 47 -9.68 2.29 -12.17
CA PRO A 47 -9.04 3.17 -11.20
C PRO A 47 -9.88 3.42 -9.95
N TRP A 48 -11.21 3.41 -10.07
CA TRP A 48 -12.12 3.73 -8.98
C TRP A 48 -12.64 2.45 -8.34
N THR A 49 -11.73 1.66 -7.77
CA THR A 49 -12.01 0.32 -7.23
C THR A 49 -11.69 0.28 -5.75
N LEU A 50 -12.62 -0.25 -4.95
CA LEU A 50 -12.41 -0.56 -3.54
C LEU A 50 -12.63 -2.05 -3.29
N ASN A 51 -11.83 -2.65 -2.41
CA ASN A 51 -12.10 -3.96 -1.84
C ASN A 51 -12.17 -3.86 -0.33
N ILE A 52 -13.32 -4.21 0.26
CA ILE A 52 -13.54 -4.16 1.71
C ILE A 52 -13.86 -5.56 2.18
N ALA A 53 -12.97 -6.16 2.99
CA ALA A 53 -13.13 -7.53 3.51
C ALA A 53 -13.45 -8.56 2.42
N GLY A 54 -12.76 -8.50 1.28
CA GLY A 54 -12.95 -9.40 0.14
C GLY A 54 -14.12 -9.02 -0.80
N LYS A 55 -14.87 -7.97 -0.48
CA LYS A 55 -15.99 -7.49 -1.31
C LYS A 55 -15.52 -6.33 -2.17
N GLY A 56 -15.19 -6.64 -3.42
CA GLY A 56 -14.83 -5.67 -4.44
C GLY A 56 -16.04 -4.84 -4.93
N ALA A 57 -15.83 -3.55 -5.14
CA ALA A 57 -16.79 -2.62 -5.72
C ALA A 57 -16.08 -1.68 -6.70
N PHE A 58 -16.73 -1.44 -7.85
CA PHE A 58 -16.25 -0.55 -8.89
C PHE A 58 -17.18 0.66 -9.00
N PHE A 59 -16.61 1.86 -8.98
CA PHE A 59 -17.34 3.12 -9.01
C PHE A 59 -17.14 3.84 -10.34
N ASP A 60 -18.08 4.70 -10.73
CA ASP A 60 -17.97 5.41 -12.01
C ASP A 60 -17.05 6.64 -11.93
N SER A 61 -16.73 7.11 -10.72
CA SER A 61 -15.89 8.29 -10.50
C SER A 61 -15.00 8.17 -9.27
N LYS A 62 -13.92 8.97 -9.25
CA LYS A 62 -13.04 9.15 -8.08
C LYS A 62 -13.82 9.64 -6.86
N SER A 63 -14.77 10.56 -7.05
CA SER A 63 -15.56 11.11 -5.94
C SER A 63 -16.46 10.06 -5.27
N ALA A 64 -17.11 9.18 -6.05
CA ALA A 64 -17.93 8.10 -5.52
C ALA A 64 -17.09 7.06 -4.76
N ALA A 65 -15.93 6.68 -5.31
CA ALA A 65 -14.98 5.80 -4.62
C ALA A 65 -14.46 6.42 -3.32
N LEU A 66 -14.11 7.71 -3.34
CA LEU A 66 -13.61 8.43 -2.18
C LEU A 66 -14.67 8.57 -1.08
N ALA A 67 -15.92 8.88 -1.46
CA ALA A 67 -17.04 8.92 -0.53
C ALA A 67 -17.23 7.56 0.16
N ARG A 68 -17.15 6.46 -0.60
CA ARG A 68 -17.20 5.11 -0.03
C ARG A 68 -16.03 4.84 0.91
N ALA A 69 -14.81 5.23 0.55
CA ALA A 69 -13.62 5.04 1.39
C ALA A 69 -13.74 5.79 2.73
N HIS A 70 -14.21 7.04 2.72
CA HIS A 70 -14.48 7.80 3.94
C HIS A 70 -15.58 7.15 4.79
N ALA A 71 -16.67 6.68 4.19
CA ALA A 71 -17.72 5.98 4.91
C ALA A 71 -17.21 4.68 5.56
N THR A 72 -16.35 3.93 4.86
CA THR A 72 -15.67 2.73 5.41
C THR A 72 -14.84 3.08 6.64
N LEU A 73 -14.05 4.16 6.60
CA LEU A 73 -13.30 4.63 7.76
C LEU A 73 -14.21 5.10 8.91
N ALA A 74 -15.26 5.86 8.61
CA ALA A 74 -16.21 6.32 9.62
C ALA A 74 -16.91 5.14 10.31
N GLY A 75 -17.14 4.04 9.59
CA GLY A 75 -17.68 2.79 10.13
C GLY A 75 -16.68 1.93 10.92
N GLY A 76 -15.44 2.37 11.11
CA GLY A 76 -14.43 1.67 11.91
C GLY A 76 -13.60 0.62 11.16
N GLU A 77 -13.92 0.31 9.91
CA GLU A 77 -13.10 -0.57 9.08
C GLU A 77 -11.81 0.16 8.68
N ARG A 78 -10.69 -0.55 8.72
CA ARG A 78 -9.35 -0.02 8.45
C ARG A 78 -8.60 -0.85 7.40
N SER A 79 -8.99 -2.10 7.17
CA SER A 79 -8.39 -2.99 6.19
C SER A 79 -9.22 -3.04 4.92
N PHE A 80 -8.91 -2.17 3.98
CA PHE A 80 -9.52 -2.14 2.65
C PHE A 80 -8.52 -1.63 1.62
N ASP A 81 -8.73 -2.03 0.37
CA ASP A 81 -7.82 -1.77 -0.74
C ASP A 81 -8.38 -0.69 -1.68
N LEU A 82 -7.49 0.09 -2.31
CA LEU A 82 -7.85 1.25 -3.12
C LEU A 82 -7.10 1.28 -4.46
N GLY A 83 -7.81 1.64 -5.51
CA GLY A 83 -7.22 2.11 -6.76
C GLY A 83 -6.84 1.02 -7.76
N CYS A 84 -6.06 1.43 -8.77
CA CYS A 84 -5.57 0.57 -9.84
C CYS A 84 -4.77 -0.65 -9.36
N PHE A 85 -4.03 -0.50 -8.27
CA PHE A 85 -3.13 -1.50 -7.71
C PHE A 85 -3.60 -2.03 -6.35
N GLN A 86 -4.84 -1.71 -5.95
CA GLN A 86 -5.48 -2.17 -4.70
C GLN A 86 -4.52 -2.08 -3.49
N ILE A 87 -4.03 -0.86 -3.23
CA ILE A 87 -3.15 -0.60 -2.09
C ILE A 87 -3.98 -0.62 -0.81
N ASN A 88 -3.61 -1.47 0.13
CA ASN A 88 -4.31 -1.63 1.40
C ASN A 88 -4.08 -0.44 2.35
N TYR A 89 -5.16 0.20 2.81
CA TYR A 89 -5.11 1.34 3.72
C TYR A 89 -4.44 1.01 5.06
N ARG A 90 -4.75 -0.15 5.66
CA ARG A 90 -4.24 -0.52 6.99
C ARG A 90 -2.72 -0.61 7.03
N TRP A 91 -2.12 -1.09 5.94
CA TRP A 91 -0.70 -1.40 5.88
C TRP A 91 0.13 -0.30 5.22
N HIS A 92 -0.46 0.42 4.27
CA HIS A 92 0.28 1.33 3.40
C HIS A 92 -0.26 2.76 3.41
N GLY A 93 -1.36 3.03 4.11
CA GLY A 93 -2.04 4.33 4.10
C GLY A 93 -1.17 5.49 4.58
N GLU A 94 -0.26 5.26 5.53
CA GLU A 94 0.66 6.30 6.06
C GLU A 94 1.66 6.83 5.02
N ALA A 95 1.88 6.10 3.92
CA ALA A 95 2.74 6.57 2.84
C ALA A 95 2.05 7.61 1.93
N PHE A 96 0.80 7.94 2.19
CA PHE A 96 -0.02 8.88 1.42
C PHE A 96 -0.51 10.01 2.32
N GLY A 97 -0.70 11.20 1.76
CA GLY A 97 -1.19 12.35 2.52
C GLY A 97 -2.67 12.22 2.88
N ALA A 98 -3.47 11.59 2.01
CA ALA A 98 -4.89 11.34 2.22
C ALA A 98 -5.42 10.14 1.40
N LEU A 99 -6.65 9.71 1.69
CA LEU A 99 -7.37 8.71 0.88
C LEU A 99 -7.50 9.11 -0.60
N SER A 100 -7.62 10.40 -0.89
CA SER A 100 -7.66 10.92 -2.26
C SER A 100 -6.40 10.62 -3.06
N ASP A 101 -5.25 10.54 -2.38
CA ASP A 101 -3.95 10.26 -2.97
C ASP A 101 -3.78 8.76 -3.22
N MET A 102 -4.30 7.92 -2.32
CA MET A 102 -4.35 6.48 -2.53
C MET A 102 -5.23 6.10 -3.74
N LEU A 103 -6.28 6.87 -4.01
CA LEU A 103 -7.10 6.75 -5.21
C LEU A 103 -6.54 7.51 -6.41
N ASP A 104 -5.50 8.32 -6.26
CA ASP A 104 -4.86 8.96 -7.41
C ASP A 104 -4.11 7.91 -8.24
N PRO A 105 -4.44 7.71 -9.54
CA PRO A 105 -3.86 6.64 -10.32
C PRO A 105 -2.33 6.69 -10.40
N ASP A 106 -1.75 7.89 -10.53
CA ASP A 106 -0.31 8.06 -10.66
C ASP A 106 0.39 7.79 -9.32
N LEU A 107 -0.12 8.32 -8.20
CA LEU A 107 0.46 8.06 -6.88
C LEU A 107 0.30 6.59 -6.46
N ASN A 108 -0.86 5.99 -6.75
CA ASN A 108 -1.15 4.58 -6.51
C ASN A 108 -0.17 3.66 -7.27
N ALA A 109 0.02 3.91 -8.57
CA ALA A 109 0.93 3.14 -9.41
C ALA A 109 2.40 3.33 -9.00
N GLN A 110 2.80 4.57 -8.69
CA GLN A 110 4.15 4.86 -8.23
C GLN A 110 4.49 4.16 -6.91
N TYR A 111 3.54 4.14 -5.96
CA TYR A 111 3.72 3.41 -4.71
C TYR A 111 3.85 1.91 -4.96
N ALA A 112 2.93 1.32 -5.73
CA ALA A 112 2.96 -0.09 -6.08
C ALA A 112 4.28 -0.49 -6.75
N ALA A 113 4.78 0.33 -7.67
CA ALA A 113 6.03 0.07 -8.38
C ALA A 113 7.24 0.12 -7.43
N ARG A 114 7.33 1.11 -6.53
CA ARG A 114 8.39 1.13 -5.51
C ARG A 114 8.35 -0.10 -4.62
N PHE A 115 7.16 -0.47 -4.14
CA PHE A 115 7.00 -1.65 -3.29
C PHE A 115 7.40 -2.95 -4.01
N LEU A 116 6.98 -3.12 -5.27
CA LEU A 116 7.40 -4.26 -6.11
C LEU A 116 8.91 -4.31 -6.34
N ARG A 117 9.54 -3.15 -6.55
CA ARG A 117 11.00 -3.06 -6.70
C ARG A 117 11.72 -3.52 -5.43
N ASP A 118 11.23 -3.12 -4.26
CA ASP A 118 11.83 -3.51 -2.99
C ASP A 118 11.66 -5.03 -2.74
N LEU A 119 10.49 -5.59 -3.05
CA LEU A 119 10.26 -7.03 -3.03
C LEU A 119 11.11 -7.80 -4.04
N PHE A 120 11.38 -7.20 -5.20
CA PHE A 120 12.31 -7.76 -6.19
C PHE A 120 13.76 -7.71 -5.68
N ALA A 121 14.17 -6.64 -5.00
CA ALA A 121 15.49 -6.57 -4.38
C ALA A 121 15.67 -7.66 -3.30
N GLU A 122 14.61 -8.03 -2.58
CA GLU A 122 14.62 -9.16 -1.63
C GLU A 122 14.73 -10.53 -2.32
N SER A 123 14.04 -10.72 -3.45
CA SER A 123 13.80 -12.05 -4.04
C SER A 123 14.60 -12.37 -5.30
N GLY A 124 15.06 -11.36 -6.03
CA GLY A 124 15.71 -11.50 -7.34
C GLY A 124 14.80 -11.99 -8.47
N ASP A 125 13.50 -12.19 -8.22
CA ASP A 125 12.57 -12.80 -9.16
C ASP A 125 11.22 -12.08 -9.14
N TRP A 126 10.77 -11.61 -10.31
CA TRP A 126 9.51 -10.86 -10.43
C TRP A 126 8.27 -11.68 -10.06
N SER A 127 8.26 -12.98 -10.35
CA SER A 127 7.15 -13.85 -9.97
C SER A 127 7.05 -13.98 -8.45
N VAL A 128 8.19 -14.11 -7.77
CA VAL A 128 8.25 -14.16 -6.30
C VAL A 128 7.86 -12.80 -5.70
N ALA A 129 8.44 -11.71 -6.20
CA ALA A 129 8.12 -10.35 -5.75
C ALA A 129 6.62 -10.05 -5.87
N VAL A 130 6.01 -10.39 -7.00
CA VAL A 130 4.56 -10.21 -7.23
C VAL A 130 3.72 -11.14 -6.33
N GLY A 131 4.19 -12.35 -6.03
CA GLY A 131 3.56 -13.19 -5.01
C GLY A 131 3.53 -12.52 -3.64
N HIS A 132 4.67 -11.96 -3.22
CA HIS A 132 4.82 -11.27 -1.94
C HIS A 132 4.09 -9.93 -1.87
N TYR A 133 3.90 -9.26 -3.00
CA TYR A 133 3.07 -8.06 -3.10
C TYR A 133 1.66 -8.33 -2.55
N HIS A 134 1.10 -9.50 -2.88
CA HIS A 134 -0.21 -9.91 -2.38
C HIS A 134 -0.14 -10.58 -1.00
N SER A 135 0.79 -11.52 -0.80
CA SER A 135 0.92 -12.24 0.47
C SER A 135 2.27 -12.95 0.60
N ARG A 136 2.85 -12.96 1.80
CA ARG A 136 4.00 -13.82 2.12
C ARG A 136 3.61 -15.26 2.47
N THR A 137 2.31 -15.56 2.64
CA THR A 137 1.85 -16.93 2.88
C THR A 137 1.88 -17.73 1.56
N PRO A 138 2.63 -18.86 1.48
CA PRO A 138 2.89 -19.56 0.22
C PRO A 138 1.64 -19.91 -0.59
N GLN A 139 0.57 -20.36 0.07
CA GLN A 139 -0.67 -20.75 -0.61
C GLN A 139 -1.34 -19.59 -1.36
N TYR A 140 -1.35 -18.39 -0.77
CA TYR A 140 -1.97 -17.20 -1.37
C TYR A 140 -1.06 -16.59 -2.43
N ALA A 141 0.25 -16.52 -2.16
CA ALA A 141 1.26 -16.09 -3.12
C ALA A 141 1.20 -16.94 -4.41
N ASN A 142 1.13 -18.27 -4.28
CA ASN A 142 1.10 -19.17 -5.43
C ASN A 142 -0.19 -19.06 -6.25
N ARG A 143 -1.34 -18.84 -5.59
CA ARG A 143 -2.60 -18.56 -6.30
C ARG A 143 -2.51 -17.26 -7.10
N TYR A 144 -1.99 -16.21 -6.46
CA TYR A 144 -1.82 -14.90 -7.08
C TYR A 144 -0.87 -14.96 -8.29
N ARG A 145 0.28 -15.61 -8.15
CA ARG A 145 1.27 -15.81 -9.22
C ARG A 145 0.69 -16.49 -10.46
N LYS A 146 -0.19 -17.47 -10.30
CA LYS A 146 -0.87 -18.13 -11.45
C LYS A 146 -1.73 -17.14 -12.24
N ILE A 147 -2.47 -16.28 -11.56
CA ILE A 147 -3.31 -15.25 -12.19
C ILE A 147 -2.42 -14.21 -12.89
N PHE A 148 -1.39 -13.73 -12.21
CA PHE A 148 -0.39 -12.83 -12.76
C PHE A 148 0.25 -13.38 -14.05
N HIS A 149 0.72 -14.63 -14.05
CA HIS A 149 1.33 -15.24 -15.24
C HIS A 149 0.34 -15.34 -16.42
N ARG A 150 -0.95 -15.60 -16.17
CA ARG A 150 -1.97 -15.58 -17.21
C ARG A 150 -2.13 -14.19 -17.82
N HIS A 151 -2.18 -13.13 -17.00
CA HIS A 151 -2.22 -11.76 -17.51
C HIS A 151 -0.95 -11.39 -18.28
N LEU A 152 0.22 -11.79 -17.77
CA LEU A 152 1.50 -11.55 -18.42
C LEU A 152 1.58 -12.21 -19.81
N ALA A 153 1.14 -13.48 -19.93
CA ALA A 153 1.10 -14.19 -21.20
C ALA A 153 0.20 -13.47 -22.23
N ASN A 154 -0.96 -12.98 -21.78
CA ASN A 154 -1.90 -12.24 -22.62
C ASN A 154 -1.37 -10.87 -23.09
N LEU A 155 -0.39 -10.28 -22.39
CA LEU A 155 0.29 -9.03 -22.77
C LEU A 155 1.45 -9.24 -23.78
N GLY A 156 1.58 -10.45 -24.34
CA GLY A 156 2.66 -10.84 -25.24
C GLY A 156 3.83 -11.43 -24.46
N GLY A 157 3.84 -12.77 -24.34
CA GLY A 157 4.81 -13.54 -23.58
C GLY A 157 6.23 -13.47 -24.15
N GLY A 158 7.09 -12.74 -23.45
CA GLY A 158 8.53 -12.86 -23.53
C GLY A 158 9.09 -12.80 -22.10
N PRO A 159 10.35 -13.22 -21.86
CA PRO A 159 10.94 -13.15 -20.54
C PRO A 159 10.83 -11.72 -19.98
N ILE A 160 10.43 -11.59 -18.71
CA ILE A 160 10.48 -10.28 -18.04
C ILE A 160 11.96 -9.91 -17.96
N PRO A 161 12.38 -8.74 -18.46
CA PRO A 161 13.77 -8.32 -18.34
C PRO A 161 14.18 -8.31 -16.87
N VAL A 162 15.24 -9.04 -16.56
CA VAL A 162 15.94 -8.92 -15.29
C VAL A 162 16.76 -7.63 -15.39
N GLN A 163 16.17 -6.52 -14.96
CA GLN A 163 16.92 -5.28 -14.79
C GLN A 163 17.60 -5.32 -13.42
N SER A 164 18.91 -5.09 -13.41
CA SER A 164 19.65 -4.77 -12.20
C SER A 164 19.21 -3.39 -11.73
N PHE A 165 18.44 -3.33 -10.66
CA PHE A 165 18.18 -2.07 -9.98
C PHE A 165 19.44 -1.66 -9.23
N PRO A 166 19.87 -0.39 -9.30
CA PRO A 166 20.80 0.10 -8.31
C PRO A 166 20.18 -0.16 -6.93
N PRO A 167 20.97 -0.60 -5.93
CA PRO A 167 20.47 -0.75 -4.57
C PRO A 167 19.78 0.56 -4.19
N ALA A 168 18.62 0.45 -3.53
CA ALA A 168 17.88 1.62 -3.08
C ALA A 168 18.85 2.49 -2.25
N THR A 169 19.37 3.56 -2.84
CA THR A 169 20.12 4.54 -2.09
C THR A 169 19.13 5.08 -1.08
N ALA A 170 19.36 4.75 0.19
CA ALA A 170 18.66 5.36 1.31
C ALA A 170 18.98 6.85 1.28
N VAL A 171 18.25 7.61 0.47
CA VAL A 171 18.20 9.06 0.60
C VAL A 171 17.34 9.27 1.84
N ALA A 172 17.97 9.16 3.01
CA ALA A 172 17.36 9.66 4.23
C ALA A 172 16.98 11.12 3.95
N PRO A 173 15.74 11.56 4.23
CA PRO A 173 15.42 12.96 4.13
C PRO A 173 16.41 13.70 5.03
N THR A 174 17.19 14.61 4.46
CA THR A 174 17.94 15.60 5.23
C THR A 174 16.89 16.46 5.92
N VAL A 175 16.40 15.99 7.07
CA VAL A 175 15.68 16.84 8.01
C VAL A 175 16.72 17.84 8.47
N THR A 176 16.69 19.03 7.88
CA THR A 176 17.38 20.19 8.43
C THR A 176 16.72 20.44 9.78
N ARG A 177 17.28 19.85 10.84
CA ARG A 177 16.88 20.16 12.21
C ARG A 177 17.15 21.65 12.39
N GLY A 178 16.09 22.46 12.31
CA GLY A 178 16.14 23.83 12.78
C GLY A 178 16.63 23.84 14.23
N PRO A 179 17.32 24.91 14.67
CA PRO A 179 17.85 24.98 16.03
C PRO A 179 16.73 24.73 17.06
N ASN A 180 16.96 23.79 17.98
CA ASN A 180 16.01 23.44 19.04
C ASN A 180 15.64 24.71 19.83
N ARG A 181 14.39 25.17 19.69
CA ARG A 181 13.85 26.32 20.44
C ARG A 181 13.25 25.93 21.80
N PHE A 182 13.45 24.68 22.23
CA PHE A 182 13.00 24.20 23.54
C PHE A 182 14.08 24.52 24.60
N PRO A 183 13.78 25.36 25.61
CA PRO A 183 14.76 25.82 26.60
C PRO A 183 15.41 24.70 27.43
N LEU A 184 14.76 23.53 27.51
CA LEU A 184 15.16 22.43 28.38
C LEU A 184 16.11 21.42 27.73
N LEU A 185 16.46 21.60 26.45
CA LEU A 185 17.28 20.65 25.68
C LEU A 185 18.45 21.36 24.97
N GLN A 186 19.02 22.36 25.62
CA GLN A 186 20.30 22.93 25.22
C GLN A 186 21.46 22.10 25.83
N PRO A 187 22.42 21.62 25.03
CA PRO A 187 23.65 21.07 25.57
C PRO A 187 24.43 22.22 26.24
N GLY A 188 24.51 22.22 27.57
CA GLY A 188 25.24 23.23 28.35
C GLY A 188 24.47 23.93 29.47
N GLY A 189 23.21 23.58 29.73
CA GLY A 189 22.44 24.11 30.87
C GLY A 189 22.92 23.56 32.22
N ALA A 190 23.12 24.45 33.20
CA ALA A 190 23.53 24.20 34.58
C ALA A 190 22.72 23.08 35.30
N PRO A 191 23.27 22.43 36.35
CA PRO A 191 22.60 21.29 36.99
C PRO A 191 21.24 21.69 37.57
N VAL A 192 20.19 21.05 37.07
CA VAL A 192 18.84 21.08 37.65
C VAL A 192 18.85 20.34 38.98
N SER A 193 18.50 21.06 40.05
CA SER A 193 18.26 20.51 41.39
C SER A 193 17.13 19.48 41.34
N MET A 194 17.39 18.26 41.80
CA MET A 194 16.41 17.17 41.88
C MET A 194 15.46 17.43 43.05
N GLY A 195 14.37 18.15 42.80
CA GLY A 195 13.22 18.21 43.70
C GLY A 195 12.47 16.89 43.71
N SER A 196 12.57 16.16 44.82
CA SER A 196 11.82 14.93 45.09
C SER A 196 10.33 15.23 45.24
N LEU A 197 9.49 14.66 44.38
CA LEU A 197 8.04 14.61 44.56
C LEU A 197 7.60 13.15 44.67
N VAL A 198 7.52 12.68 45.91
CA VAL A 198 6.85 11.43 46.27
C VAL A 198 5.34 11.64 46.13
N PRO A 199 4.61 10.85 45.33
CA PRO A 199 3.16 10.88 45.35
C PRO A 199 2.67 10.02 46.53
N THR A 200 2.08 10.65 47.54
CA THR A 200 1.29 9.95 48.57
C THR A 200 -0.05 9.53 47.97
N ARG A 201 -0.21 8.25 47.67
CA ARG A 201 -1.52 7.62 47.38
C ARG A 201 -2.33 7.48 48.67
N PRO A 202 -3.66 7.48 48.56
CA PRO A 202 -4.42 6.41 49.18
C PRO A 202 -5.19 5.56 48.17
N ASN A 203 -5.31 4.30 48.55
CA ASN A 203 -5.87 3.13 47.90
C ASN A 203 -7.40 3.11 47.94
N THR A 204 -8.07 2.72 46.85
CA THR A 204 -9.30 1.90 46.89
C THR A 204 -9.57 1.24 45.53
N GLY A 205 -9.73 -0.09 45.54
CA GLY A 205 -10.65 -0.80 44.63
C GLY A 205 -10.04 -1.61 43.49
N SER A 206 -9.65 -2.85 43.78
CA SER A 206 -9.53 -3.93 42.78
C SER A 206 -10.90 -4.59 42.57
N LEU A 207 -11.29 -4.84 41.32
CA LEU A 207 -12.23 -5.90 40.97
C LEU A 207 -11.69 -6.64 39.74
N PHE A 208 -11.39 -7.92 39.97
CA PHE A 208 -10.96 -8.90 38.99
C PHE A 208 -12.02 -9.14 37.91
N GLY A 209 -11.55 -9.41 36.69
CA GLY A 209 -12.34 -9.86 35.56
C GLY A 209 -11.42 -10.54 34.54
N ASP A 210 -10.95 -11.72 34.91
CA ASP A 210 -10.10 -12.61 34.12
C ASP A 210 -10.95 -13.33 33.05
N ARG A 211 -10.62 -13.16 31.75
CA ARG A 211 -10.69 -14.24 30.75
C ARG A 211 -10.21 -13.87 29.34
N THR A 212 -9.09 -14.49 29.00
CA THR A 212 -8.81 -15.26 27.76
C THR A 212 -8.87 -14.57 26.40
N SER A 213 -7.67 -14.48 25.82
CA SER A 213 -7.30 -14.57 24.41
C SER A 213 -8.20 -15.50 23.57
N ARG A 214 -8.55 -15.05 22.35
CA ARG A 214 -8.82 -15.94 21.21
C ARG A 214 -8.39 -15.31 19.89
N SER A 215 -7.41 -15.97 19.29
CA SER A 215 -7.13 -15.99 17.85
C SER A 215 -8.37 -16.51 17.10
N MET A 216 -8.70 -15.91 15.94
CA MET A 216 -9.62 -16.51 14.98
C MET A 216 -9.22 -16.14 13.54
N TRP A 217 -8.25 -16.89 13.03
CA TRP A 217 -8.27 -17.33 11.64
C TRP A 217 -9.14 -18.60 11.58
N GLY A 218 -10.12 -18.64 10.68
CA GLY A 218 -10.91 -19.85 10.43
C GLY A 218 -12.15 -19.56 9.59
N GLY A 219 -12.15 -20.02 8.34
CA GLY A 219 -13.26 -19.93 7.39
C GLY A 219 -12.80 -19.65 5.97
#